data_AF-A0A6G1JBJ4-F1
#
_entry.id   AF-A0A6G1JBJ4-F1
#
_cell.length_a   1.000
_cell.length_b   1.000
_cell.length_c   1.000
_cell.angle_alpha   90.00
_cell.angle_beta   90.00
_cell.angle_gamma   90.00
#
_symmetry.space_group_name_H-M   'P 1'
#
loop_
_entity.id
_entity.type
_entity.pdbx_description
1 polymer ?
#
loop_
_entity_poly.entity_id
_entity_poly.type
_entity_poly.pdbx_seq_one_letter_code
_entity_poly.pdbx_strand_id
1 'polypeptide(L)'
;MSEILNALSRPLRAESPLSPPHCRHCNWTPRYRNITNAANQNGNGGRPYYKCVKCESRNLDTQPHTRGWITWDDDLSMCDSNPLCYCEAVSRQDRAGVRSDMCGWGFWTCATGGCGYFSKYRNGWTDEERAFSPSEPQCVRFVPWLL
;
A
#
# COMPACT_ATOMS: atom_id res chain seq x y z
N MET A 1 24.31 -24.83 3.62
CA MET A 1 22.91 -24.53 3.24
C MET A 1 22.94 -24.01 1.81
N SER A 2 22.22 -24.66 0.89
CA SER A 2 22.23 -24.38 -0.55
C SER A 2 21.68 -22.99 -0.88
N GLU A 3 22.28 -22.26 -1.82
CA GLU A 3 21.81 -20.96 -2.33
C GLU A 3 20.35 -21.01 -2.83
N ILE A 4 19.88 -22.20 -3.26
CA ILE A 4 18.50 -22.44 -3.68
C ILE A 4 17.51 -22.28 -2.52
N LEU A 5 17.87 -22.71 -1.31
CA LEU A 5 17.01 -22.54 -0.13
C LEU A 5 16.95 -21.07 0.33
N ASN A 6 18.00 -20.29 0.09
CA ASN A 6 18.01 -18.85 0.36
C ASN A 6 17.19 -18.06 -0.67
N ALA A 7 17.12 -18.51 -1.93
CA ALA A 7 16.28 -17.89 -2.95
C ALA A 7 14.78 -18.13 -2.69
N LEU A 8 14.43 -19.33 -2.22
CA LEU A 8 13.04 -19.70 -1.89
C LEU A 8 12.51 -19.06 -0.60
N SER A 9 13.38 -18.52 0.25
CA SER A 9 12.99 -17.85 1.50
C SER A 9 12.81 -16.33 1.34
N ARG A 10 13.08 -15.78 0.16
CA ARG A 10 12.84 -14.37 -0.10
C ARG A 10 11.35 -14.08 -0.25
N PRO A 11 10.83 -13.05 0.43
CA PRO A 11 9.47 -12.55 0.21
C PRO A 11 9.20 -12.27 -1.27
N LEU A 12 7.98 -12.56 -1.72
CA LEU A 12 7.54 -12.16 -3.05
C LEU A 12 7.56 -10.63 -3.15
N ARG A 13 8.10 -10.09 -4.24
CA ARG A 13 8.10 -8.64 -4.50
C ARG A 13 7.23 -8.36 -5.71
N ALA A 14 6.47 -7.26 -5.66
CA ALA A 14 5.78 -6.77 -6.83
C ALA A 14 6.82 -6.36 -7.90
N GLU A 15 6.59 -6.75 -9.15
CA GLU A 15 7.42 -6.32 -10.28
C GLU A 15 6.84 -5.04 -10.89
N SER A 16 7.68 -4.03 -11.11
CA SER A 16 7.31 -2.83 -11.87
C SER A 16 7.96 -2.84 -13.26
N PRO A 17 7.24 -2.44 -14.32
CA PRO A 17 5.84 -2.01 -14.30
C PRO A 17 4.88 -3.20 -14.07
N LEU A 18 3.86 -2.96 -13.27
CA LEU A 18 2.73 -3.84 -13.04
C LEU A 18 2.00 -4.08 -14.36
N SER A 19 1.56 -5.33 -14.57
CA SER A 19 0.46 -5.57 -15.49
C SER A 19 -0.78 -4.80 -15.00
N PRO A 20 -1.59 -4.18 -15.90
CA PRO A 20 -2.74 -3.37 -15.50
C PRO A 20 -3.61 -4.07 -14.43
N PRO A 21 -3.61 -3.56 -13.17
CA PRO A 21 -4.19 -4.32 -12.07
C PRO A 21 -5.72 -4.23 -12.05
N HIS A 22 -6.38 -5.26 -11.55
CA HIS A 22 -7.83 -5.23 -11.35
C HIS A 22 -8.18 -4.46 -10.08
N CYS A 23 -9.18 -3.58 -10.16
CA CYS A 23 -9.74 -2.94 -8.98
C CYS A 23 -10.32 -4.00 -8.03
N ARG A 24 -9.77 -4.13 -6.81
CA ARG A 24 -10.24 -5.11 -5.82
C ARG A 24 -11.71 -4.95 -5.39
N HIS A 25 -12.34 -3.80 -5.68
CA HIS A 25 -13.74 -3.53 -5.29
C HIS A 25 -14.75 -3.88 -6.39
N CYS A 26 -14.38 -3.76 -7.67
CA CYS A 26 -15.33 -3.93 -8.78
C CYS A 26 -14.76 -4.73 -9.96
N ASN A 27 -13.57 -5.29 -9.80
CA ASN A 27 -12.81 -6.07 -10.77
C ASN A 27 -12.49 -5.35 -12.10
N TRP A 28 -12.75 -4.04 -12.18
CA TRP A 28 -12.49 -3.25 -13.37
C TRP A 28 -10.99 -3.01 -13.57
N THR A 29 -10.51 -3.20 -14.79
CA THR A 29 -9.11 -2.94 -15.19
C THR A 29 -8.96 -1.52 -15.73
N PRO A 30 -8.10 -0.68 -15.12
CA PRO A 30 -7.73 0.62 -15.66
C PRO A 30 -7.09 0.52 -17.04
N ARG A 31 -7.56 1.37 -17.95
CA ARG A 31 -7.01 1.48 -19.30
C ARG A 31 -5.74 2.31 -19.38
N TYR A 32 -5.56 3.22 -18.42
CA TYR A 32 -4.50 4.22 -18.47
C TYR A 32 -3.68 4.21 -17.20
N ARG A 33 -2.37 4.22 -17.39
CA ARG A 33 -1.37 4.53 -16.38
C ARG A 33 -1.28 6.06 -16.26
N ASN A 34 -1.39 6.57 -15.05
CA ASN A 34 -1.33 8.00 -14.75
C ASN A 34 0.03 8.33 -14.14
N ILE A 35 0.40 9.61 -14.15
CA ILE A 35 1.59 10.12 -13.47
C ILE A 35 1.14 11.29 -12.60
N THR A 36 1.56 11.31 -11.34
CA THR A 36 1.28 12.44 -10.46
C THR A 36 2.01 13.70 -10.93
N ASN A 37 1.43 14.86 -10.64
CA ASN A 37 2.08 16.14 -10.89
C ASN A 37 3.43 16.21 -10.15
N ALA A 38 4.49 16.72 -10.79
CA ALA A 38 5.80 16.90 -10.18
C ALA A 38 5.77 17.75 -8.90
N ALA A 39 4.87 18.73 -8.82
CA ALA A 39 4.64 19.58 -7.66
C ALA A 39 3.66 18.97 -6.63
N ASN A 40 3.48 17.65 -6.61
CA ASN A 40 2.62 16.99 -5.62
C ASN A 40 3.17 17.19 -4.20
N GLN A 41 2.46 17.98 -3.41
CA GLN A 41 2.85 18.38 -2.06
C GLN A 41 2.95 17.21 -1.05
N ASN A 42 2.42 16.04 -1.37
CA ASN A 42 2.51 14.86 -0.52
C ASN A 42 3.82 14.08 -0.74
N GLY A 43 4.75 14.58 -1.55
CA GLY A 43 6.03 13.91 -1.83
C GLY A 43 5.92 12.78 -2.87
N ASN A 44 4.78 12.64 -3.52
CA ASN A 44 4.54 11.61 -4.52
C ASN A 44 4.75 12.11 -5.95
N GLY A 45 5.51 13.19 -6.18
CA GLY A 45 5.62 13.82 -7.49
C GLY A 45 6.29 12.95 -8.54
N GLY A 46 5.72 12.89 -9.76
CA GLY A 46 6.25 12.08 -10.87
C GLY A 46 6.02 10.56 -10.73
N ARG A 47 5.39 10.10 -9.66
CA ARG A 47 5.11 8.69 -9.42
C ARG A 47 3.98 8.19 -10.32
N PRO A 48 4.19 7.06 -11.00
CA PRO A 48 3.16 6.42 -11.80
C PRO A 48 2.14 5.65 -10.96
N TYR A 49 0.87 5.66 -11.39
CA TYR A 49 -0.19 4.95 -10.69
C TYR A 49 -1.35 4.55 -11.59
N TYR A 50 -2.10 3.56 -11.14
CA TYR A 50 -3.40 3.19 -11.68
C TYR A 50 -4.51 3.63 -10.72
N LYS A 51 -5.66 4.03 -11.27
CA LYS A 51 -6.85 4.34 -10.48
C LYS A 51 -8.12 3.77 -11.11
N CYS A 52 -9.09 3.42 -10.26
CA CYS A 52 -10.39 2.94 -10.70
C CYS A 52 -11.42 4.07 -10.78
N VAL A 53 -11.75 4.49 -12.00
CA VAL A 53 -12.74 5.56 -12.23
C VAL A 53 -14.17 5.13 -11.88
N LYS A 54 -14.48 3.83 -11.88
CA LYS A 54 -15.81 3.31 -11.49
C LYS A 54 -16.05 3.38 -9.97
N CYS A 55 -14.98 3.38 -9.18
CA CYS A 55 -15.04 3.47 -7.72
C CYS A 55 -14.77 4.90 -7.23
N GLU A 56 -14.18 5.77 -8.06
CA GLU A 56 -13.90 7.18 -7.74
C GLU A 56 -15.18 7.99 -7.45
N SER A 57 -16.30 7.66 -8.10
CA SER A 57 -17.59 8.35 -7.96
C SER A 57 -18.47 7.83 -6.82
N ARG A 58 -18.12 6.73 -6.16
CA ARG A 58 -18.92 6.16 -5.05
C ARG A 58 -18.63 6.81 -3.68
N ASN A 59 -17.98 7.98 -3.66
CA ASN A 59 -17.82 8.85 -2.49
C ASN A 59 -19.16 9.51 -2.06
N LEU A 60 -20.27 8.79 -2.11
CA LEU A 60 -21.59 9.27 -1.68
C LEU A 60 -21.86 8.78 -0.26
N ASP A 61 -21.51 9.62 0.73
CA ASP A 61 -21.98 9.75 2.13
C ASP A 61 -22.25 8.52 3.01
N THR A 62 -22.16 7.30 2.50
CA THR A 62 -22.66 6.10 3.15
C THR A 62 -21.54 5.15 3.57
N GLN A 63 -20.33 5.27 3.01
CA GLN A 63 -19.15 4.51 3.47
C GLN A 63 -17.86 5.34 3.39
N PRO A 64 -17.37 5.90 4.52
CA PRO A 64 -16.16 6.73 4.57
C PRO A 64 -14.86 5.99 4.17
N HIS A 65 -14.93 4.67 3.97
CA HIS A 65 -13.82 3.81 3.57
C HIS A 65 -13.84 3.40 2.08
N THR A 66 -14.89 3.72 1.31
CA THR A 66 -14.90 3.47 -0.15
C THR A 66 -14.26 4.62 -0.92
N ARG A 67 -13.15 5.14 -0.41
CA ARG A 67 -12.25 6.00 -1.18
C ARG A 67 -11.85 5.21 -2.43
N GLY A 68 -11.84 5.88 -3.59
CA GLY A 68 -11.52 5.24 -4.87
C GLY A 68 -10.28 4.36 -4.79
N TRP A 69 -10.22 3.31 -5.62
CA TRP A 69 -9.06 2.42 -5.64
C TRP A 69 -7.92 3.05 -6.44
N ILE A 70 -6.72 3.05 -5.86
CA ILE A 70 -5.47 3.52 -6.45
C ILE A 70 -4.38 2.50 -6.09
N THR A 71 -3.45 2.24 -7.01
CA THR A 71 -2.20 1.53 -6.72
C THR A 71 -1.04 2.16 -7.48
N TRP A 72 0.12 2.25 -6.82
CA TRP A 72 1.37 2.76 -7.41
C TRP A 72 1.97 1.72 -8.35
N ASP A 73 2.64 2.20 -9.40
CA ASP A 73 3.26 1.40 -10.45
C ASP A 73 4.77 1.67 -10.57
N ASP A 74 5.44 1.69 -9.42
CA ASP A 74 6.87 1.88 -9.25
C ASP A 74 7.42 1.03 -8.09
N ASP A 75 8.75 0.96 -7.96
CA ASP A 75 9.39 0.17 -6.91
C ASP A 75 9.68 0.93 -5.61
N LEU A 76 9.24 2.19 -5.53
CA LEU A 76 9.57 3.08 -4.41
C LEU A 76 8.91 2.60 -3.12
N SER A 77 9.66 2.71 -2.02
CA SER A 77 9.19 2.35 -0.68
C SER A 77 8.83 0.86 -0.50
N MET A 78 9.33 -0.02 -1.38
CA MET A 78 9.33 -1.47 -1.21
C MET A 78 10.72 -1.95 -0.76
N CYS A 79 10.79 -2.58 0.42
CA CYS A 79 12.01 -3.16 0.97
C CYS A 79 11.69 -4.54 1.53
N ASP A 80 12.61 -5.50 1.42
CA ASP A 80 12.42 -6.88 1.90
C ASP A 80 12.14 -6.97 3.41
N SER A 81 12.45 -5.91 4.17
CA SER A 81 12.11 -5.80 5.59
C SER A 81 10.70 -5.30 5.87
N ASN A 82 9.94 -4.87 4.85
CA ASN A 82 8.56 -4.45 5.03
C ASN A 82 7.69 -5.67 5.38
N PRO A 83 6.60 -5.48 6.14
CA PRO A 83 5.68 -6.56 6.43
C PRO A 83 5.04 -7.11 5.15
N LEU A 84 4.65 -8.38 5.19
CA LEU A 84 3.92 -8.99 4.08
C LEU A 84 2.46 -8.54 4.07
N CYS A 85 1.89 -8.38 2.88
CA CYS A 85 0.45 -8.19 2.72
C CYS A 85 -0.27 -9.55 2.59
N TYR A 86 -1.60 -9.54 2.44
CA TYR A 86 -2.40 -10.76 2.27
C TYR A 86 -2.15 -11.52 0.96
N CYS A 87 -1.37 -10.94 0.04
CA CYS A 87 -0.88 -11.65 -1.15
C CYS A 87 0.45 -12.36 -0.91
N GLU A 88 0.94 -12.39 0.34
CA GLU A 88 2.27 -12.93 0.73
C GLU A 88 3.44 -12.19 0.06
N ALA A 89 3.18 -10.99 -0.46
CA ALA A 89 4.16 -10.12 -1.05
C ALA A 89 4.54 -8.98 -0.11
N VAL A 90 5.78 -8.50 -0.25
CA VAL A 90 6.31 -7.31 0.41
C VAL A 90 5.36 -6.13 0.23
N SER A 91 4.92 -5.54 1.33
CA SER A 91 4.10 -4.34 1.31
C SER A 91 4.90 -3.09 0.93
N ARG A 92 4.20 -2.02 0.60
CA ARG A 92 4.77 -0.70 0.33
C ARG A 92 4.58 0.20 1.53
N GLN A 93 5.63 0.92 1.92
CA GLN A 93 5.52 2.03 2.88
C GLN A 93 4.99 3.28 2.16
N ASP A 94 4.05 3.99 2.77
CA ASP A 94 3.54 5.27 2.26
C ASP A 94 3.34 6.24 3.44
N ARG A 95 3.13 7.52 3.14
CA ARG A 95 2.94 8.59 4.13
C ARG A 95 1.57 9.22 3.96
N ALA A 96 0.85 9.36 5.07
CA ALA A 96 -0.45 9.99 5.04
C ALA A 96 -0.30 11.50 4.73
N GLY A 97 -1.04 11.97 3.73
CA GLY A 97 -1.00 13.36 3.29
C GLY A 97 -1.48 14.34 4.35
N VAL A 98 -1.16 15.61 4.15
CA VAL A 98 -1.34 16.69 5.16
C VAL A 98 -2.79 16.95 5.60
N ARG A 99 -3.77 16.41 4.87
CA ARG A 99 -5.20 16.58 5.14
C ARG A 99 -5.84 15.35 5.83
N SER A 100 -5.05 14.35 6.23
CA SER A 100 -5.55 13.19 6.97
C SER A 100 -5.41 13.36 8.48
N ASP A 101 -6.22 12.61 9.22
CA ASP A 101 -6.10 12.39 10.67
C ASP A 101 -4.79 11.70 11.08
N MET A 102 -4.09 11.11 10.11
CA MET A 102 -2.79 10.48 10.26
C MET A 102 -1.65 11.32 9.64
N CYS A 103 -1.86 12.63 9.42
CA CYS A 103 -0.89 13.51 8.75
C CYS A 103 0.56 13.25 9.19
N GLY A 104 1.42 12.93 8.22
CA GLY A 104 2.85 12.67 8.44
C GLY A 104 3.20 11.26 8.94
N TRP A 105 2.24 10.51 9.47
CA TRP A 105 2.44 9.12 9.88
C TRP A 105 2.53 8.19 8.67
N GLY A 106 3.30 7.13 8.85
CA GLY A 106 3.52 6.09 7.87
C GLY A 106 2.45 5.01 7.97
N PHE A 107 2.22 4.34 6.86
CA PHE A 107 1.37 3.17 6.79
C PHE A 107 1.89 2.20 5.73
N TRP A 108 1.44 0.96 5.81
CA TRP A 108 1.75 -0.11 4.87
C TRP A 108 0.53 -0.41 4.02
N THR A 109 0.73 -0.65 2.72
CA THR A 109 -0.32 -1.14 1.81
C THR A 109 0.19 -2.24 0.91
N CYS A 110 -0.74 -3.04 0.37
CA CYS A 110 -0.42 -3.97 -0.71
C CYS A 110 0.25 -3.24 -1.89
N ALA A 111 1.45 -3.66 -2.27
CA ALA A 111 2.23 -2.99 -3.31
C ALA A 111 1.62 -3.12 -4.72
N THR A 112 0.85 -4.18 -4.96
CA THR A 112 0.16 -4.45 -6.25
C THR A 112 -1.26 -3.89 -6.29
N GLY A 113 -1.81 -3.45 -5.16
CA GLY A 113 -3.22 -3.08 -5.02
C GLY A 113 -4.21 -4.24 -5.09
N GLY A 114 -3.73 -5.49 -5.16
CA GLY A 114 -4.55 -6.69 -5.35
C GLY A 114 -5.39 -7.08 -4.13
N CYS A 115 -4.93 -6.79 -2.91
CA CYS A 115 -5.69 -7.02 -1.68
C CYS A 115 -5.97 -5.72 -0.90
N GLY A 116 -6.76 -5.86 0.16
CA GLY A 116 -7.14 -4.77 1.07
C GLY A 116 -6.18 -4.55 2.24
N TYR A 117 -4.98 -5.13 2.21
CA TYR A 117 -4.00 -4.98 3.30
C TYR A 117 -3.68 -3.51 3.56
N PHE A 118 -3.84 -3.12 4.83
CA PHE A 118 -3.52 -1.81 5.36
C PHE A 118 -3.06 -1.97 6.81
N SER A 119 -1.96 -1.31 7.17
CA SER A 119 -1.49 -1.26 8.55
C SER A 119 -0.89 0.09 8.87
N LYS A 120 -1.22 0.63 10.04
CA LYS A 120 -0.64 1.86 10.59
C LYS A 120 0.43 1.58 11.65
N TYR A 121 0.78 0.32 11.87
CA TYR A 121 1.70 -0.12 12.92
C TYR A 121 3.02 -0.59 12.31
N ARG A 122 4.14 -0.30 12.96
CA ARG A 122 5.48 -0.54 12.42
C ARG A 122 5.75 -2.01 12.10
N ASN A 123 5.18 -2.91 12.89
CA ASN A 123 5.28 -4.36 12.69
C ASN A 123 4.36 -4.92 11.59
N GLY A 124 3.53 -4.07 10.96
CA GLY A 124 2.64 -4.49 9.88
C GLY A 124 1.31 -5.09 10.32
N TRP A 125 1.02 -5.13 11.61
CA TRP A 125 -0.25 -5.67 12.09
C TRP A 125 -1.44 -4.82 11.65
N THR A 126 -2.59 -5.42 11.43
CA THR A 126 -3.84 -4.68 11.20
C THR A 126 -4.47 -4.26 12.52
N ASP A 127 -5.55 -3.46 12.44
CA ASP A 127 -6.31 -3.10 13.63
C ASP A 127 -6.99 -4.33 14.26
N GLU A 128 -7.39 -5.30 13.45
CA GLU A 128 -7.93 -6.59 13.91
C GLU A 128 -6.85 -7.40 14.65
N GLU A 129 -5.66 -7.56 14.07
CA GLU A 129 -4.56 -8.31 14.71
C GLU A 129 -4.14 -7.66 16.03
N ARG A 130 -4.07 -6.33 16.08
CA ARG A 130 -3.82 -5.59 17.32
C ARG A 130 -4.89 -5.87 18.38
N ALA A 131 -6.16 -5.98 18.01
CA ALA A 131 -7.24 -6.20 18.96
C ALA A 131 -7.07 -7.52 19.74
N PHE A 132 -6.43 -8.53 19.14
CA PHE A 132 -6.13 -9.80 19.79
C PHE A 132 -4.90 -9.77 20.70
N SER A 133 -3.97 -8.82 20.51
CA SER A 133 -2.80 -8.65 21.38
C SER A 133 -2.50 -7.15 21.61
N PRO A 134 -3.31 -6.46 22.43
CA PRO A 134 -3.24 -5.01 22.57
C PRO A 134 -1.98 -4.52 23.30
N SER A 135 -1.27 -5.41 23.99
CA SER A 135 -0.05 -5.12 24.76
C SER A 135 1.25 -5.36 24.00
N GLU A 136 1.20 -5.71 22.70
CA GLU A 136 2.40 -5.96 21.91
C GLU A 136 3.24 -4.67 21.75
N PRO A 137 4.49 -4.60 22.25
CA PRO A 137 5.29 -3.37 22.25
C PRO A 137 5.62 -2.84 20.84
N GLN A 138 5.61 -3.71 19.83
CA GLN A 138 5.93 -3.34 18.44
C GLN A 138 4.74 -2.79 17.66
N CYS A 139 3.54 -2.77 18.25
CA CYS A 139 2.32 -2.25 17.66
C CYS A 139 2.21 -0.72 17.80
N VAL A 140 3.25 -0.01 17.36
CA VAL A 140 3.35 1.46 17.43
C VAL A 140 3.20 2.09 16.06
N ARG A 141 2.58 3.28 16.00
CA ARG A 141 2.62 4.13 14.80
C ARG A 141 4.05 4.59 14.54
N PHE A 142 4.38 4.89 13.29
CA PHE A 142 5.74 5.23 12.88
C PHE A 142 5.79 6.39 11.90
N VAL A 143 6.86 7.18 11.97
CA VAL A 143 7.20 8.14 10.92
C VAL A 143 7.87 7.34 9.80
N PRO A 144 7.41 7.46 8.53
CA PRO A 144 7.97 6.68 7.45
C PRO A 144 9.37 7.21 7.11
N TRP A 145 10.28 6.29 6.83
CA TRP A 145 11.69 6.55 6.55
C TRP A 145 12.09 6.20 5.11
N LEU A 146 11.18 5.56 4.35
CA LEU A 146 11.33 5.25 2.93
C LEU A 146 10.32 6.10 2.13
N LEU A 147 10.74 7.30 1.70
CA LEU A 147 9.98 8.14 0.76
C LEU A 147 10.93 8.74 -0.28
#